data_AF-A0A1H4H0J8-F1
#
_entry.id   AF-A0A1H4H0J8-F1
#
_cell.length_a   1.000
_cell.length_b   1.000
_cell.length_c   1.000
_cell.angle_alpha   90.00
_cell.angle_beta   90.00
_cell.angle_gamma   90.00
#
_symmetry.space_group_name_H-M   'P 1'
#
loop_
_entity.id
_entity.type
_entity.pdbx_description
1 polymer ?
#
loop_
_entity_poly.entity_id
_entity_poly.type
_entity_poly.pdbx_seq_one_letter_code
_entity_poly.pdbx_strand_id
1 'polypeptide(L)' 'MFIYDKSLHMTARALALSVTTIRKAQKKNDAREFLVGTPDWQAAMEAFGHDVMTALAGNATNMVAEHDLISRIARQE' A
#
# COMPACT_ATOMS: atom_id res chain seq x y z
N MET A 1 -5.11 -23.40 11.90
CA MET A 1 -5.67 -23.48 10.54
C MET A 1 -5.74 -22.05 10.00
N PHE A 2 -4.77 -21.64 9.19
CA PHE A 2 -4.81 -20.31 8.56
C PHE A 2 -5.88 -20.38 7.46
N ILE A 3 -6.96 -19.62 7.64
CA ILE A 3 -7.96 -19.44 6.57
C ILE A 3 -7.23 -18.69 5.47
N TYR A 4 -6.82 -19.39 4.43
CA TYR A 4 -6.21 -18.79 3.25
C TYR A 4 -7.33 -18.08 2.49
N ASP A 5 -7.55 -16.82 2.86
CA ASP A 5 -8.45 -15.95 2.11
C ASP A 5 -7.73 -15.54 0.81
N LYS A 6 -8.07 -16.26 -0.25
CA LYS A 6 -7.55 -16.01 -1.60
C LYS A 6 -7.87 -14.59 -2.08
N SER A 7 -8.98 -14.00 -1.64
CA SER A 7 -9.37 -12.63 -1.97
C SER A 7 -8.42 -11.63 -1.29
N LEU A 8 -8.20 -11.80 0.02
CA LEU A 8 -7.26 -10.96 0.78
C LEU A 8 -5.85 -11.04 0.20
N HIS A 9 -5.39 -12.25 -0.16
CA HIS A 9 -4.08 -12.45 -0.77
C HIS A 9 -3.95 -11.72 -2.12
N MET A 10 -4.98 -11.80 -2.97
CA MET A 10 -4.98 -11.13 -4.28
C MET A 10 -4.98 -9.60 -4.13
N THR A 11 -5.75 -9.06 -3.19
CA THR A 11 -5.79 -7.63 -2.89
C THR A 11 -4.46 -7.13 -2.34
N ALA A 12 -3.85 -7.86 -1.40
CA ALA A 12 -2.53 -7.54 -0.88
C ALA A 12 -1.46 -7.58 -1.98
N ARG A 13 -1.53 -8.56 -2.89
CA ARG A 13 -0.63 -8.66 -4.05
C ARG A 13 -0.82 -7.49 -5.02
N ALA A 14 -2.06 -7.11 -5.32
CA ALA A 14 -2.35 -5.97 -6.18
C ALA A 14 -1.80 -4.67 -5.59
N LEU A 15 -1.99 -4.45 -4.28
CA LEU A 15 -1.44 -3.29 -3.58
C LEU A 15 0.09 -3.26 -3.65
N ALA A 16 0.76 -4.39 -3.36
CA ALA A 16 2.21 -4.48 -3.43
C ALA A 16 2.75 -4.12 -4.83
N LEU A 17 2.10 -4.61 -5.90
CA LEU A 17 2.45 -4.29 -7.28
C LEU A 17 2.27 -2.80 -7.59
N SER A 18 1.17 -2.19 -7.13
CA SER A 18 0.92 -0.76 -7.29
C SER A 18 1.99 0.08 -6.59
N VAL A 19 2.34 -0.26 -5.35
CA VAL A 19 3.39 0.44 -4.60
C VAL A 19 4.75 0.29 -5.27
N THR A 20 5.11 -0.92 -5.74
CA THR A 20 6.36 -1.12 -6.51
C THR A 20 6.37 -0.26 -7.78
N THR A 21 5.25 -0.16 -8.49
CA THR A 21 5.14 0.65 -9.71
C THR A 21 5.33 2.14 -9.41
N ILE A 22 4.70 2.64 -8.35
CA ILE A 22 4.86 4.04 -7.90
C ILE A 22 6.31 4.33 -7.50
N ARG A 23 6.94 3.43 -6.74
CA ARG A 23 8.35 3.57 -6.33
C ARG A 23 9.31 3.63 -7.53
N LYS A 24 9.06 2.82 -8.56
CA LYS A 24 9.81 2.87 -9.83
C LYS A 24 9.66 4.23 -10.52
N ALA A 25 8.44 4.77 -10.58
CA ALA A 25 8.21 6.11 -11.13
C ALA A 25 8.92 7.22 -10.32
N GLN A 26 9.06 7.03 -9.00
CA GLN A 26 9.78 7.93 -8.10
C GLN A 26 11.31 7.74 -8.11
N LYS A 27 11.84 6.81 -8.93
CA LYS A 27 13.28 6.44 -8.95
C LYS A 27 13.82 6.05 -7.57
N LYS A 28 12.98 5.45 -6.72
CA LYS A 28 13.40 4.89 -5.44
C LYS A 28 14.05 3.52 -5.67
N ASN A 29 15.09 3.21 -4.91
CA ASN A 29 15.77 1.92 -4.99
C ASN A 29 14.81 0.76 -4.71
N ASP A 30 14.92 -0.29 -5.51
CA ASP A 30 14.18 -1.54 -5.32
C ASP A 30 15.02 -2.47 -4.42
N ALA A 31 14.39 -3.15 -3.47
CA ALA A 31 15.08 -4.12 -2.64
C ALA A 31 15.72 -5.25 -3.48
N ARG A 32 15.21 -5.49 -4.70
CA ARG A 32 15.76 -6.45 -5.66
C ARG A 32 17.15 -6.09 -6.20
N GLU A 33 17.57 -4.84 -6.06
CA GLU A 33 18.88 -4.35 -6.53
C GLU A 33 20.00 -4.65 -5.53
N PHE A 34 19.64 -5.06 -4.31
CA PHE A 34 20.58 -5.38 -3.25
C PHE A 34 20.60 -6.88 -2.95
N LEU A 35 21.76 -7.37 -2.53
CA LEU A 35 21.88 -8.75 -2.06
C LEU A 35 21.06 -8.93 -0.78
N VAL A 36 20.24 -9.98 -0.72
CA VAL A 36 19.40 -10.27 0.44
C VAL A 36 20.25 -10.38 1.71
N GLY A 37 19.83 -9.71 2.78
CA GLY A 37 20.52 -9.72 4.07
C GLY A 37 21.61 -8.66 4.24
N THR A 38 21.86 -7.81 3.23
CA THR A 38 22.71 -6.63 3.43
C THR A 38 21.94 -5.51 4.15
N PRO A 39 22.64 -4.56 4.79
CA PRO A 39 22.01 -3.38 5.38
C PRO A 39 21.19 -2.58 4.36
N ASP A 40 21.67 -2.48 3.12
CA ASP A 40 20.98 -1.75 2.05
C ASP A 40 19.69 -2.46 1.62
N TRP A 41 19.70 -3.79 1.57
CA TRP A 41 18.49 -4.58 1.32
C TRP A 41 17.45 -4.37 2.44
N GLN A 42 17.89 -4.40 3.70
CA GLN A 42 17.04 -4.17 4.86
C GLN A 42 16.40 -2.77 4.80
N ALA A 43 17.21 -1.74 4.53
CA ALA A 43 16.74 -0.36 4.41
C ALA A 43 15.74 -0.19 3.25
N ALA A 44 15.99 -0.84 2.11
CA ALA A 44 15.06 -0.81 0.98
C ALA A 44 13.72 -1.51 1.31
N MET A 45 13.76 -2.61 2.06
CA MET A 45 12.58 -3.32 2.53
C MET A 45 11.77 -2.52 3.56
N GLU A 46 12.44 -1.86 4.51
CA GLU A 46 11.78 -0.96 5.48
C GLU A 46 11.11 0.23 4.77
N ALA A 47 11.80 0.86 3.82
CA ALA A 47 11.23 1.93 3.02
C ALA A 47 10.03 1.45 2.19
N PHE A 48 10.08 0.23 1.65
CA PHE A 48 8.95 -0.37 0.95
C PHE A 48 7.76 -0.60 1.89
N GLY A 49 8.00 -1.14 3.08
CA GLY A 49 6.98 -1.32 4.11
C GLY A 49 6.30 -0.01 4.50
N HIS A 50 7.09 1.06 4.67
CA HIS A 50 6.56 2.39 4.96
C HIS A 50 5.66 2.92 3.83
N ASP A 51 6.07 2.75 2.57
CA ASP A 51 5.26 3.15 1.41
C ASP A 51 3.93 2.37 1.34
N VAL A 52 3.94 1.07 1.67
CA VAL A 52 2.72 0.24 1.77
C VAL A 52 1.80 0.74 2.88
N MET A 53 2.33 1.00 4.09
CA MET A 53 1.54 1.51 5.21
C MET A 53 0.96 2.90 4.90
N THR A 54 1.73 3.76 4.22
CA THR A 54 1.27 5.08 3.77
C THR A 54 0.14 4.95 2.75
N ALA A 55 0.26 4.03 1.78
CA ALA A 55 -0.79 3.78 0.79
C ALA A 55 -2.08 3.25 1.45
N LEU A 56 -1.95 2.38 2.45
CA LEU A 56 -3.09 1.88 3.23
C LEU A 56 -3.76 2.98 4.05
N ALA A 57 -2.97 3.80 4.75
CA ALA A 57 -3.48 4.91 5.54
C ALA A 57 -4.19 5.95 4.66
N GLY A 58 -3.62 6.30 3.51
CA GLY A 58 -4.23 7.20 2.53
C GLY A 58 -5.56 6.68 1.99
N ASN A 59 -5.65 5.37 1.74
CA ASN A 59 -6.89 4.75 1.32
C ASN A 59 -7.97 4.81 2.41
N ALA A 60 -7.59 4.55 3.67
CA ALA A 60 -8.51 4.65 4.81
C ALA A 60 -9.04 6.07 4.99
N THR A 61 -8.18 7.10 4.88
CA THR A 61 -8.62 8.50 4.96
C THR A 61 -9.54 8.90 3.81
N ASN A 62 -9.28 8.41 2.59
CA ASN A 62 -10.13 8.69 1.44
C ASN A 62 -11.51 8.05 1.58
N MET A 63 -11.60 6.80 2.05
CA MET A 63 -12.89 6.14 2.29
C MET A 63 -13.73 6.87 3.34
N VAL A 64 -13.10 7.39 4.40
CA VAL A 64 -13.80 8.19 5.43
C VAL A 64 -14.30 9.51 4.85
N ALA A 65 -13.49 10.19 4.04
CA ALA A 65 -13.87 11.44 3.39
C ALA A 65 -15.02 11.25 2.36
N GLU A 66 -14.98 10.17 1.59
CA GLU A 66 -16.02 9.83 0.62
C GLU A 66 -17.36 9.52 1.32
N HIS A 67 -17.32 8.76 2.42
CA HIS A 67 -18.51 8.49 3.22
C HIS A 67 -19.11 9.77 3.85
N ASP A 68 -18.28 10.69 4.34
CA ASP A 68 -18.75 11.98 4.86
C ASP A 68 -19.41 12.83 3.77
N LEU A 69 -18.82 12.89 2.58
CA LEU A 69 -19.38 13.60 1.43
C LEU A 69 -20.76 13.06 1.03
N ILE A 70 -20.90 11.74 0.89
CA ILE A 70 -22.17 11.08 0.58
C ILE A 70 -23.22 11.37 1.67
N SER A 71 -22.81 11.30 2.94
CA SER A 71 -23.68 11.58 4.08
C SER A 71 -24.14 13.03 4.13
N ARG A 72 -23.38 13.98 3.57
CA ARG A 72 -23.75 15.39 3.48
C ARG A 72 -24.74 15.63 2.34
N ILE A 73 -24.53 15.02 1.18
CA ILE A 73 -25.44 15.12 0.03
C ILE A 73 -26.82 14.56 0.39
N ALA A 74 -26.88 13.39 1.02
CA ALA A 74 -28.14 12.75 1.45
C ALA A 74 -28.90 13.52 2.54
N ARG A 75 -28.28 14.52 3.18
CA ARG A 75 -28.91 15.41 4.18
C ARG A 75 -29.38 16.75 3.59
N GLN A 76 -29.07 17.02 2.33
CA GLN A 76 -29.50 18.23 1.61
C GLN A 76 -30.70 18.00 0.67
N GLU A 77 -31.17 16.75 0.56
CA GLU A 77 -32.44 16.34 -0.08
C GLU A 77 -33.54 16.12 0.97
#